data_AF-A0A7S2VVK8-F1
#
_entry.id   AF-A0A7S2VVK8-F1
#
_cell.length_a   1.000
_cell.length_b   1.000
_cell.length_c   1.000
_cell.angle_alpha   90.00
_cell.angle_beta   90.00
_cell.angle_gamma   90.00
#
_symmetry.space_group_name_H-M   'P 1'
#
loop_
_entity.id
_entity.type
_entity.pdbx_description
1 polymer ?
#
loop_
_entity_poly.entity_id
_entity_poly.type
_entity_poly.pdbx_seq_one_letter_code
_entity_poly.pdbx_strand_id
1 'polypeptide(L)'
;IVCNGVRGVFQTARMDVLMQDGRVVSPTEFERLAGKGSSKKWKVSLRVMKANGAPGVTMQDWLVDHGLEAPRSRTPLSVAASNLDAVRRRQNASMLRRAARAAGLGGDQDEEGGGSGRGSRSHRPSCMCIICKQARARGDTWQGMNGGDAGSAMVNVFPKGAAARSLQLHQQRQRGPGLR
;
A
#
# COMPACT_ATOMS: atom_id res chain seq x y z
N ILE A 1 -7.64 19.74 21.83
CA ILE A 1 -7.83 18.45 21.14
C ILE A 1 -7.47 17.28 22.07
N VAL A 2 -8.00 16.09 21.79
CA VAL A 2 -7.76 14.88 22.57
C VAL A 2 -7.54 13.66 21.68
N CYS A 3 -6.66 12.76 22.12
CA CYS A 3 -6.45 11.44 21.54
C CYS A 3 -6.13 10.43 22.64
N ASN A 4 -6.91 9.35 22.73
CA ASN A 4 -6.70 8.28 23.70
C ASN A 4 -6.46 8.78 25.15
N GLY A 5 -7.23 9.77 25.58
CA GLY A 5 -7.08 10.41 26.90
C GLY A 5 -6.01 11.51 26.98
N VAL A 6 -5.01 11.53 26.09
CA VAL A 6 -3.98 12.57 26.03
C VAL A 6 -4.55 13.85 25.42
N ARG A 7 -4.25 15.00 26.04
CA ARG A 7 -4.79 16.31 25.67
C ARG A 7 -3.68 17.26 25.19
N GLY A 8 -4.04 18.15 24.28
CA GLY A 8 -3.16 19.22 23.79
C GLY A 8 -3.95 20.34 23.13
N VAL A 9 -3.29 21.46 22.87
CA VAL A 9 -3.86 22.62 22.16
C VAL A 9 -3.35 22.58 20.71
N PHE A 10 -4.27 22.51 19.75
CA PHE A 10 -3.93 22.54 18.33
C PHE A 10 -3.83 23.99 17.87
N GLN A 11 -2.68 24.38 17.31
CA GLN A 11 -2.46 25.73 16.81
C GLN A 11 -2.69 25.74 15.30
N THR A 12 -3.83 26.31 14.90
CA THR A 12 -4.27 26.28 13.51
C THR A 12 -3.31 26.99 12.55
N ALA A 13 -2.68 28.10 12.97
CA ALA A 13 -1.75 28.83 12.10
C ALA A 13 -0.46 28.04 11.80
N ARG A 14 -0.01 27.22 12.76
CA ARG A 14 1.28 26.52 12.70
C ARG A 14 1.14 25.03 12.37
N MET A 15 -0.08 24.50 12.40
CA MET A 15 -0.36 23.08 12.21
C MET A 15 0.42 22.18 13.18
N ASP A 16 0.57 22.62 14.43
CA ASP A 16 1.26 21.90 15.50
C ASP A 16 0.37 21.77 16.75
N VAL A 17 0.80 20.93 17.69
CA VAL A 17 0.11 20.66 18.95
C VAL A 17 1.02 21.04 20.11
N LEU A 18 0.57 21.97 20.94
CA LEU A 18 1.15 22.26 22.24
C LEU A 18 0.66 21.21 23.24
N MET A 19 1.59 20.41 23.75
CA MET A 19 1.35 19.42 24.79
C MET A 19 1.31 20.06 26.18
N GLN A 20 0.76 19.34 27.16
CA GLN A 20 0.66 19.83 28.55
C GLN A 20 2.01 20.05 29.23
N ASP A 21 3.05 19.38 28.76
CA ASP A 21 4.44 19.54 29.23
C ASP A 21 5.18 20.71 28.54
N GLY A 22 4.48 21.52 27.74
CA GLY A 22 5.04 22.67 27.03
C GLY A 22 5.74 22.33 25.72
N ARG A 23 5.88 21.05 25.35
CA ARG A 23 6.47 20.67 24.07
C ARG A 23 5.52 20.96 22.92
N VAL A 24 6.09 21.38 21.79
CA VAL A 24 5.36 21.55 20.52
C VAL A 24 5.71 20.40 19.61
N VAL A 25 4.71 19.65 19.16
CA VAL A 25 4.88 18.47 18.30
C VAL A 25 3.96 18.53 17.10
N SER A 26 4.27 17.78 16.04
CA SER A 26 3.35 17.63 14.91
C SER A 26 2.09 16.84 15.32
N PRO A 27 0.95 16.98 14.61
CA PRO A 27 -0.27 16.23 14.92
C PRO A 27 -0.09 14.70 14.83
N THR A 28 0.73 14.24 13.89
CA THR A 28 1.08 12.82 13.74
C THR A 28 1.92 12.34 14.93
N GLU A 29 2.85 13.16 15.40
CA GLU A 29 3.67 12.84 16.57
C GLU A 29 2.82 12.81 17.84
N PHE A 30 1.88 13.75 17.98
CA PHE A 30 0.89 13.72 19.06
C PHE A 30 0.02 12.44 19.03
N GLU A 31 -0.46 12.01 17.85
CA GLU A 31 -1.17 10.74 17.66
C GLU A 31 -0.31 9.53 18.10
N ARG A 32 0.98 9.54 17.74
CA ARG A 32 1.94 8.50 18.11
C ARG A 32 2.17 8.44 19.62
N LEU A 33 2.42 9.58 20.25
CA LEU A 33 2.63 9.69 21.70
C LEU A 33 1.38 9.31 22.50
N ALA A 34 0.19 9.50 21.93
CA ALA A 34 -1.08 9.03 22.51
C ALA A 34 -1.32 7.51 22.33
N GLY A 35 -0.37 6.76 21.76
CA GLY A 35 -0.46 5.31 21.58
C GLY A 35 -1.12 4.86 20.28
N LYS A 36 -1.38 5.77 19.31
CA LYS A 36 -1.94 5.44 17.99
C LYS A 36 -0.90 5.48 16.85
N GLY A 37 0.36 5.17 17.16
CA GLY A 37 1.49 5.33 16.23
C GLY A 37 1.49 4.48 14.94
N SER A 38 0.64 3.46 14.84
CA SER A 38 0.48 2.67 13.60
C SER A 38 -0.41 3.36 12.57
N SER A 39 -1.24 4.31 13.00
CA SER A 39 -2.12 5.10 12.15
C SER A 39 -1.43 6.42 11.80
N LYS A 40 -1.37 6.76 10.51
CA LYS A 40 -0.96 8.10 10.03
C LYS A 40 -2.18 8.98 9.72
N LYS A 41 -3.32 8.69 10.34
CA LYS A 41 -4.63 9.31 10.07
C LYS A 41 -5.03 10.26 11.19
N TRP A 42 -4.09 11.10 11.64
CA TRP A 42 -4.28 12.03 12.75
C TRP A 42 -5.58 12.84 12.64
N LYS A 43 -5.94 13.32 11.45
CA LYS A 43 -7.18 14.10 11.27
C LYS A 43 -8.44 13.33 11.70
N VAL A 44 -8.44 12.00 11.57
CA VAL A 44 -9.56 11.13 11.94
C VAL A 44 -9.47 10.69 13.41
N SER A 45 -8.26 10.46 13.93
CA SER A 45 -8.05 9.92 15.26
C SER A 45 -8.07 10.98 16.36
N LEU A 46 -7.66 12.21 16.05
CA LEU A 46 -7.72 13.37 16.94
C LEU A 46 -9.14 13.93 16.96
N ARG A 47 -9.60 14.32 18.16
CA ARG A 47 -10.94 14.91 18.36
C ARG A 47 -10.84 16.28 19.00
N VAL A 48 -11.72 17.20 18.60
CA VAL A 48 -11.91 18.47 19.29
C VAL A 48 -12.60 18.20 20.62
N MET A 49 -12.12 18.76 21.71
CA MET A 49 -12.82 18.63 22.99
C MET A 49 -13.98 19.61 23.05
N LYS A 50 -15.15 19.14 23.50
CA LYS A 50 -16.28 20.01 23.84
C LYS A 50 -16.04 20.68 25.20
N ALA A 51 -16.83 21.72 25.51
CA ALA A 51 -16.76 22.43 26.80
C ALA A 51 -17.01 21.50 28.01
N ASN A 52 -17.80 20.45 27.84
CA ASN A 52 -18.05 19.42 28.87
C ASN A 52 -16.91 18.39 29.01
N GLY A 53 -15.78 18.57 28.33
CA GLY A 53 -14.64 17.66 28.37
C GLY A 53 -14.79 16.39 27.52
N ALA A 54 -15.96 16.14 26.92
CA ALA A 54 -16.17 14.98 26.07
C ALA A 54 -15.49 15.14 24.69
N PRO A 55 -15.04 14.05 24.05
CA PRO A 55 -14.55 14.09 22.68
C PRO A 55 -15.69 14.47 21.71
N GLY A 56 -15.44 15.47 20.88
CA GLY A 56 -16.36 15.95 19.85
C GLY A 56 -16.05 15.43 18.46
N VAL A 57 -16.23 16.32 17.48
CA VAL A 57 -15.97 16.07 16.07
C VAL A 57 -14.51 15.68 15.82
N THR A 58 -14.26 14.96 14.74
CA THR A 58 -12.90 14.65 14.32
C THR A 58 -12.19 15.93 13.89
N MET A 59 -10.87 15.95 13.97
CA MET A 59 -10.09 17.09 13.55
C MET A 59 -10.25 17.38 12.06
N GLN A 60 -10.46 16.35 11.25
CA GLN A 60 -10.80 16.48 9.84
C GLN A 60 -12.09 17.28 9.63
N ASP A 61 -13.18 16.89 10.30
CA ASP A 61 -14.48 17.55 10.12
C ASP A 61 -14.41 19.00 10.64
N TRP A 62 -13.70 19.22 11.73
CA TRP A 62 -13.50 20.56 12.29
C TRP A 62 -12.72 21.49 11.36
N LEU A 63 -11.64 21.01 10.74
CA LEU A 63 -10.86 21.79 9.78
C LEU A 63 -11.70 22.19 8.55
N VAL A 64 -12.56 21.29 8.07
CA VAL A 64 -13.47 21.59 6.96
C VAL A 64 -14.51 22.63 7.37
N ASP A 65 -15.12 22.46 8.54
CA ASP A 65 -16.14 23.37 9.09
C ASP A 65 -15.60 24.81 9.29
N HIS A 66 -14.32 24.93 9.64
CA HIS A 66 -13.65 26.22 9.83
C HIS A 66 -12.98 26.76 8.56
N GLY A 67 -13.22 26.15 7.39
CA GLY A 67 -12.72 26.63 6.09
C GLY A 67 -11.22 26.43 5.86
N LEU A 68 -10.56 25.58 6.64
CA LEU A 68 -9.11 25.33 6.58
C LEU A 68 -8.76 24.14 5.68
N GLU A 69 -9.75 23.34 5.31
CA GLU A 69 -9.61 22.22 4.39
C GLU A 69 -10.84 22.13 3.49
N ALA A 70 -10.64 21.75 2.23
CA ALA A 70 -11.76 21.53 1.34
C ALA A 70 -12.62 20.34 1.83
N PRO A 71 -13.96 20.41 1.72
CA PRO A 71 -14.81 19.27 1.96
C PRO A 71 -14.34 18.09 1.10
N ARG A 72 -14.10 16.93 1.72
CA ARG A 72 -13.89 15.72 0.93
C ARG A 72 -15.17 15.43 0.18
N SER A 73 -15.05 15.15 -1.11
CA SER A 73 -16.14 14.54 -1.88
C SER A 73 -16.53 13.24 -1.20
N ARG A 74 -17.65 13.27 -0.48
CA ARG A 74 -18.26 12.04 0.04
C ARG A 74 -18.85 11.33 -1.15
N THR A 75 -18.35 10.14 -1.46
CA THR A 75 -19.04 9.25 -2.40
C THR A 75 -20.48 9.08 -1.87
N PRO A 76 -21.51 9.41 -2.68
CA PRO A 76 -22.88 9.23 -2.26
C PRO A 76 -23.13 7.79 -1.83
N LEU A 77 -23.97 7.59 -0.81
CA LEU A 77 -24.31 6.27 -0.26
C LEU A 77 -24.80 5.30 -1.36
N SER A 78 -25.53 5.80 -2.36
CA SER A 78 -26.00 5.01 -3.51
C SER A 78 -24.87 4.45 -4.36
N VAL A 79 -23.84 5.25 -4.61
CA VAL A 79 -22.65 4.85 -5.36
C VAL A 79 -21.80 3.88 -4.53
N ALA A 80 -21.69 4.10 -3.21
CA ALA A 80 -20.99 3.19 -2.31
C ALA A 80 -21.66 1.81 -2.23
N ALA A 81 -22.99 1.76 -2.10
CA ALA A 81 -23.76 0.52 -2.10
C ALA A 81 -23.59 -0.24 -3.43
N SER A 82 -23.72 0.46 -4.56
CA SER A 82 -23.52 -0.11 -5.89
C SER A 82 -22.12 -0.71 -6.08
N ASN A 83 -21.09 -0.06 -5.53
CA ASN A 83 -19.72 -0.57 -5.57
C ASN A 83 -19.56 -1.85 -4.73
N LEU A 84 -20.17 -1.92 -3.55
CA LEU A 84 -20.16 -3.12 -2.72
C LEU A 84 -20.91 -4.29 -3.39
N ASP A 85 -22.04 -4.02 -4.03
CA ASP A 85 -22.78 -5.02 -4.82
C ASP A 85 -21.98 -5.50 -6.03
N ALA A 86 -21.26 -4.61 -6.71
CA ALA A 86 -20.37 -4.98 -7.80
C ALA A 86 -19.21 -5.87 -7.32
N VAL A 87 -18.61 -5.56 -6.16
CA VAL A 87 -17.57 -6.40 -5.53
C VAL A 87 -18.14 -7.77 -5.16
N ARG A 88 -19.32 -7.82 -4.55
CA ARG A 88 -19.99 -9.08 -4.17
C ARG A 88 -20.29 -9.95 -5.39
N ARG A 89 -20.83 -9.37 -6.47
CA ARG A 89 -21.06 -10.09 -7.74
C ARG A 89 -19.77 -10.67 -8.32
N ARG A 90 -18.67 -9.90 -8.30
CA ARG A 90 -17.37 -10.37 -8.77
C ARG A 90 -16.84 -11.54 -7.94
N GLN A 91 -16.99 -11.48 -6.61
CA GLN A 91 -16.58 -12.55 -5.71
C GLN A 91 -17.41 -13.82 -5.94
N ASN A 92 -18.74 -13.71 -6.02
CA ASN A 92 -19.61 -14.84 -6.31
C ASN A 92 -19.27 -15.49 -7.67
N ALA A 93 -19.12 -14.70 -8.72
CA ALA A 93 -18.73 -15.22 -10.03
C ALA A 93 -17.34 -15.90 -10.01
N SER A 94 -16.40 -15.37 -9.23
CA SER A 94 -15.09 -16.00 -9.04
C SER A 94 -15.18 -17.33 -8.30
N MET A 95 -16.05 -17.43 -7.28
CA MET A 95 -16.28 -18.66 -6.53
C MET A 95 -16.94 -19.73 -7.41
N LEU A 96 -17.95 -19.36 -8.18
CA LEU A 96 -18.62 -20.27 -9.13
C LEU A 96 -17.66 -20.82 -10.18
N ARG A 97 -16.81 -19.96 -10.78
CA ARG A 97 -15.78 -20.42 -11.73
C ARG A 97 -14.76 -21.37 -11.09
N ARG A 98 -14.39 -21.15 -9.82
CA ARG A 98 -13.49 -22.06 -9.09
C ARG A 98 -14.16 -23.40 -8.79
N ALA A 99 -15.43 -23.38 -8.39
CA ALA A 99 -16.21 -24.59 -8.13
C ALA A 99 -16.42 -25.42 -9.41
N ALA A 100 -16.78 -24.78 -10.53
CA ALA A 100 -16.94 -25.46 -11.82
C ALA A 100 -15.64 -26.12 -12.30
N ARG A 101 -14.49 -25.45 -12.13
CA ARG A 101 -13.17 -26.03 -12.42
C ARG A 101 -12.85 -27.23 -11.52
N ALA A 102 -13.14 -27.14 -10.23
CA ALA A 102 -12.92 -28.24 -9.30
C ALA A 102 -13.82 -29.45 -9.59
N ALA A 103 -15.03 -29.20 -10.11
CA ALA A 103 -15.96 -30.24 -10.51
C ALA A 103 -15.70 -30.82 -11.93
N GLY A 104 -14.66 -30.34 -12.64
CA GLY A 104 -14.38 -30.78 -14.00
C GLY A 104 -15.43 -30.34 -15.04
N LEU A 105 -16.32 -29.40 -14.71
CA LEU A 105 -17.43 -28.95 -15.55
C LEU A 105 -17.05 -27.79 -16.49
N GLY A 106 -15.77 -27.66 -16.83
CA GLY A 106 -15.28 -26.67 -17.78
C GLY A 106 -15.41 -27.17 -19.21
N GLY A 107 -16.62 -27.14 -19.78
CA GLY A 107 -16.84 -27.44 -21.19
C GLY A 107 -16.34 -26.30 -22.08
N ASP A 108 -15.49 -26.64 -23.05
CA ASP A 108 -15.29 -25.89 -24.28
C ASP A 108 -16.64 -25.52 -24.88
N GLN A 109 -16.90 -24.22 -25.00
CA GLN A 109 -17.90 -23.70 -25.92
C GLN A 109 -17.18 -22.73 -26.83
N ASP A 110 -16.64 -23.29 -27.91
CA ASP A 110 -16.55 -22.60 -29.18
C ASP A 110 -17.99 -22.37 -29.66
N GLU A 111 -18.47 -21.13 -29.61
CA GLU A 111 -19.60 -20.69 -30.45
C GLU A 111 -19.31 -19.30 -31.00
N GLU A 112 -19.31 -19.25 -32.34
CA GLU A 112 -19.23 -18.06 -33.18
C GLU A 112 -20.42 -17.13 -32.92
N GLY A 113 -20.15 -15.83 -32.72
CA GLY A 113 -21.23 -14.86 -32.57
C GLY A 113 -20.79 -13.42 -32.25
N GLY A 114 -20.21 -12.73 -33.22
CA GLY A 114 -20.38 -11.28 -33.48
C GLY A 114 -20.07 -10.27 -32.37
N GLY A 115 -18.89 -9.63 -32.44
CA GLY A 115 -18.59 -8.50 -31.56
C GLY A 115 -17.30 -7.74 -31.88
N SER A 116 -17.34 -6.93 -32.94
CA SER A 116 -16.52 -5.73 -33.19
C SER A 116 -14.99 -5.87 -33.13
N GLY A 117 -14.36 -5.76 -34.30
CA GLY A 117 -12.93 -5.87 -34.54
C GLY A 117 -12.05 -5.17 -33.50
N ARG A 118 -11.34 -5.97 -32.71
CA ARG A 118 -10.05 -5.57 -32.15
C ARG A 118 -9.02 -6.43 -32.84
N GLY A 119 -8.24 -5.80 -33.72
CA GLY A 119 -7.21 -6.45 -34.50
C GLY A 119 -6.42 -7.46 -33.68
N SER A 120 -6.22 -8.63 -34.27
CA SER A 120 -5.33 -9.68 -33.80
C SER A 120 -3.96 -9.08 -33.49
N ARG A 121 -3.78 -8.65 -32.23
CA ARG A 121 -2.48 -8.23 -31.74
C ARG A 121 -1.66 -9.50 -31.56
N SER A 122 -0.96 -9.88 -32.61
CA SER A 122 0.10 -10.89 -32.57
C SER A 122 1.03 -10.57 -31.39
N HIS A 123 1.00 -11.41 -30.35
CA HIS A 123 1.80 -11.21 -29.15
C HIS A 123 3.24 -11.61 -29.46
N ARG A 124 4.17 -10.66 -29.35
CA ARG A 124 5.60 -10.92 -29.47
C ARG A 124 6.16 -11.54 -28.18
N PRO A 125 7.28 -12.28 -28.25
CA PRO A 125 7.92 -12.89 -27.06
C PRO A 125 8.24 -11.90 -25.92
N SER A 126 8.41 -10.62 -26.24
CA SER A 126 8.67 -9.53 -25.28
C SER A 126 7.41 -8.76 -24.84
N CYS A 127 6.21 -9.20 -25.20
CA CYS A 127 4.99 -8.47 -24.88
C CYS A 127 4.81 -8.32 -23.35
N MET A 128 4.66 -7.08 -22.90
CA MET A 128 4.50 -6.74 -21.47
C MET A 128 3.03 -6.54 -21.06
N CYS A 129 2.07 -6.95 -21.89
CA CYS A 129 0.68 -6.91 -21.48
C CYS A 129 0.43 -7.84 -20.29
N ILE A 130 -0.64 -7.55 -19.55
CA ILE A 130 -0.98 -8.29 -18.33
C ILE A 130 -1.13 -9.80 -18.60
N ILE A 131 -1.63 -10.16 -19.78
CA ILE A 131 -1.84 -11.56 -20.21
C ILE A 131 -0.48 -12.28 -20.39
N CYS A 132 0.42 -11.77 -21.23
CA CYS A 132 1.74 -12.39 -21.48
C CYS A 132 2.64 -12.38 -20.23
N LYS A 133 2.49 -11.37 -19.35
CA LYS A 133 3.19 -11.33 -18.07
C LYS A 133 2.70 -12.42 -17.12
N GLN A 134 1.38 -12.62 -17.05
CA GLN A 134 0.79 -13.68 -16.22
C GLN A 134 1.10 -15.07 -16.76
N ALA A 135 1.10 -15.27 -18.09
CA ALA A 135 1.47 -16.53 -18.73
C ALA A 135 2.93 -16.91 -18.41
N ARG A 136 3.88 -15.97 -18.60
CA ARG A 136 5.30 -16.17 -18.23
C ARG A 136 5.48 -16.51 -16.75
N ALA A 137 4.71 -15.87 -15.87
CA ALA A 137 4.77 -16.14 -14.43
C ALA A 137 4.19 -17.52 -14.06
N ARG A 138 3.31 -18.09 -14.88
CA ARG A 138 2.72 -19.44 -14.70
C ARG A 138 3.49 -20.55 -15.41
N GLY A 139 4.44 -20.20 -16.27
CA GLY A 139 5.19 -21.15 -17.10
C GLY A 139 4.44 -21.61 -18.37
N ASP A 140 3.32 -20.98 -18.70
CA ASP A 140 2.51 -21.34 -19.86
C ASP A 140 3.17 -20.80 -21.15
N THR A 141 3.46 -21.68 -22.12
CA THR A 141 3.95 -21.32 -23.46
C THR A 141 2.87 -21.58 -24.50
N TRP A 142 2.67 -20.64 -25.43
CA TRP A 142 1.68 -20.76 -26.51
C TRP A 142 2.40 -20.83 -27.87
N GLN A 143 1.79 -21.50 -28.86
CA GLN A 143 2.29 -21.58 -30.24
C GLN A 143 2.45 -20.18 -30.83
N GLY A 144 3.70 -19.77 -31.06
CA GLY A 144 4.11 -18.41 -31.42
C GLY A 144 5.33 -17.89 -30.65
N MET A 145 5.72 -18.53 -29.54
CA MET A 145 6.99 -18.23 -28.84
C MET A 145 8.21 -18.99 -29.40
N ASN A 146 7.99 -20.04 -30.20
CA ASN A 146 9.05 -20.82 -30.84
C ASN A 146 9.16 -20.42 -32.32
N GLY A 147 9.99 -19.43 -32.60
CA GLY A 147 10.35 -19.06 -33.97
C GLY A 147 11.73 -18.43 -34.01
N GLY A 148 12.72 -19.21 -34.47
CA GLY A 148 13.87 -18.70 -35.21
C GLY A 148 15.22 -18.64 -34.49
N ASP A 149 16.07 -19.60 -34.85
CA ASP A 149 17.53 -19.54 -35.08
C ASP A 149 18.56 -19.37 -33.95
N ALA A 150 19.23 -20.50 -33.68
CA ALA A 150 20.66 -20.75 -33.89
C ALA A 150 21.66 -19.56 -33.84
N GLY A 151 22.64 -19.72 -32.94
CA GLY A 151 24.03 -19.34 -33.23
C GLY A 151 24.51 -17.97 -32.73
N SER A 152 25.06 -17.92 -31.52
CA SER A 152 26.36 -17.28 -31.27
C SER A 152 26.79 -17.45 -29.82
N ALA A 153 27.70 -18.41 -29.62
CA ALA A 153 28.62 -18.38 -28.51
C ALA A 153 29.58 -17.21 -28.74
N MET A 154 29.55 -16.18 -27.88
CA MET A 154 30.73 -15.36 -27.62
C MET A 154 30.79 -15.01 -26.13
N VAL A 155 31.77 -15.66 -25.52
CA VAL A 155 32.40 -15.37 -24.24
C VAL A 155 32.91 -13.93 -24.17
N ASN A 156 32.70 -13.29 -23.03
CA ASN A 156 33.53 -12.25 -22.43
C ASN A 156 33.32 -12.41 -20.91
N VAL A 157 34.18 -13.07 -20.13
CA VAL A 157 35.57 -12.77 -19.74
C VAL A 157 35.70 -11.46 -18.92
N PHE A 158 35.53 -11.65 -17.59
CA PHE A 158 36.39 -11.15 -16.49
C PHE A 158 36.28 -9.67 -16.00
N PRO A 159 36.79 -9.32 -14.79
CA PRO A 159 36.30 -9.68 -13.45
C PRO A 159 36.23 -8.42 -12.53
N LYS A 160 36.18 -8.63 -11.19
CA LYS A 160 36.47 -7.72 -10.03
C LYS A 160 35.22 -7.45 -9.19
N GLY A 161 35.21 -7.64 -7.88
CA GLY A 161 36.25 -8.06 -6.95
C GLY A 161 35.64 -8.05 -5.55
N ALA A 162 35.84 -9.14 -4.82
CA ALA A 162 35.61 -9.17 -3.38
C ALA A 162 36.63 -8.23 -2.72
N ALA A 163 36.15 -7.20 -2.03
CA ALA A 163 36.96 -6.36 -1.18
C ALA A 163 36.39 -6.39 0.23
N ALA A 164 36.87 -7.37 1.01
CA ALA A 164 36.93 -7.27 2.45
C ALA A 164 38.10 -6.35 2.82
N ARG A 165 37.83 -5.23 3.51
CA ARG A 165 38.76 -4.46 4.35
C ARG A 165 37.91 -3.83 5.45
N SER A 166 37.99 -4.24 6.72
CA SER A 166 39.06 -3.99 7.69
C SER A 166 39.57 -2.55 7.71
N LEU A 167 39.06 -1.79 8.68
CA LEU A 167 39.68 -0.70 9.45
C LEU A 167 39.00 -0.83 10.84
N GLN A 168 39.60 -1.42 11.88
CA GLN A 168 40.78 -0.98 12.64
C GLN A 168 40.56 0.47 13.13
N LEU A 169 40.57 0.84 14.42
CA LEU A 169 41.37 0.40 15.56
C LEU A 169 40.88 1.18 16.83
N HIS A 170 41.09 0.59 18.03
CA HIS A 170 41.11 1.20 19.39
C HIS A 170 39.77 1.65 20.01
N GLN A 171 39.41 1.27 21.23
CA GLN A 171 40.25 1.41 22.42
C GLN A 171 39.85 0.43 23.55
N GLN A 172 40.88 0.04 24.31
CA GLN A 172 40.94 -0.92 25.40
C GLN A 172 39.89 -0.71 26.51
N ARG A 173 39.26 -1.82 26.95
CA ARG A 173 38.70 -1.95 28.29
C ARG A 173 39.70 -2.70 29.17
N GLN A 174 40.23 -1.97 30.15
CA GLN A 174 41.15 -2.45 31.18
C GLN A 174 40.46 -3.42 32.15
N ARG A 175 41.18 -4.46 32.57
CA ARG A 175 40.89 -5.30 33.75
C ARG A 175 41.89 -4.96 34.86
N GLY A 176 41.38 -4.51 36.02
CA GLY A 176 41.92 -4.68 37.39
C GLY A 176 43.27 -4.01 37.74
N PRO A 177 43.68 -3.99 39.04
CA PRO A 177 43.12 -4.67 40.22
C PRO A 177 42.80 -3.74 41.42
N GLY A 178 42.18 -4.30 42.46
CA GLY A 178 41.92 -3.62 43.74
C GLY A 178 43.13 -3.50 44.66
N LEU A 179 43.03 -2.60 45.64
CA LEU A 179 43.75 -2.59 46.92
C LEU A 179 43.20 -1.44 47.79
N ARG A 180 42.42 -1.77 48.83
CA ARG A 180 42.49 -1.19 50.18
C ARG A 180 41.58 -1.96 51.13
#